data_AF-A0A3D1BTW4-F1
#
_entry.id   AF-A0A3D1BTW4-F1
#
_cell.length_a   1.000
_cell.length_b   1.000
_cell.length_c   1.000
_cell.angle_alpha   90.00
_cell.angle_beta   90.00
_cell.angle_gamma   90.00
#
_symmetry.space_group_name_H-M   'P 1'
#
loop_
_entity.id
_entity.type
_entity.pdbx_description
1 polymer ?
#
loop_
_entity_poly.entity_id
_entity_poly.type
_entity_poly.pdbx_seq_one_letter_code
_entity_poly.pdbx_strand_id
1 'polypeptide(L)'
;MYHRKIFAVAAIFILFSLSYCFAGDKEETTSNTRDINIQNVANKWEEIYFRSIKINNKLIYYFVSSELDPIDPFEGLGKYGGHNLFDNDPTTAWVEGVKGDGTGEYIFFKTDSYYPDTIIIDNGYQKSERLFKMNSRPRNIKLSLYAGFYLEGDDSEIVTLYRLQEVAEPHTIMLDDKMGSQSFSTPFREEKVMPLKDSLLTLFIKDFSDEIKQRREVCPTCDLTPMFSFFIKIEIYDSYKGSHWEDNCISGLSYKNIPGLNTGAEIGKTEKILDIYEGSTPEEGKIFIDTDLKKNILLVDKKQLREFKYLEDNQHLSITLMDESPDKEWVQVNITIYEEGADRVDEYSILYNVRMMERVDDKILKTRYGLFGFIKEDGKIWLDTIDGYIDLEKIREEMSPPTRARSSLRTSYER
;
A
#
# COMPACT_ATOMS: atom_id res chain seq x y z
N MET A 1 -48.98 19.33 -20.46
CA MET A 1 -48.10 18.79 -21.52
C MET A 1 -46.75 19.45 -21.33
N TYR A 2 -45.63 18.83 -20.97
CA TYR A 2 -45.07 17.48 -21.11
C TYR A 2 -44.48 17.06 -19.74
N HIS A 3 -44.97 15.99 -19.10
CA HIS A 3 -44.43 14.61 -19.06
C HIS A 3 -43.07 14.41 -18.34
N ARG A 4 -43.21 13.83 -17.14
CA ARG A 4 -42.22 13.20 -16.26
C ARG A 4 -41.37 12.15 -16.98
N LYS A 5 -40.09 12.03 -16.60
CA LYS A 5 -39.41 10.74 -16.45
C LYS A 5 -38.55 10.75 -15.19
N ILE A 6 -38.98 9.94 -14.23
CA ILE A 6 -38.26 9.51 -13.03
C ILE A 6 -37.40 8.34 -13.50
N PHE A 7 -36.09 8.37 -13.27
CA PHE A 7 -35.25 7.19 -13.42
C PHE A 7 -35.02 6.58 -12.04
N ALA A 8 -35.58 5.39 -11.85
CA ALA A 8 -35.33 4.52 -10.72
C ALA A 8 -34.06 3.71 -11.00
N VAL A 9 -33.13 3.68 -10.06
CA VAL A 9 -31.97 2.79 -10.07
C VAL A 9 -32.47 1.38 -9.79
N ALA A 10 -32.34 0.51 -10.78
CA ALA A 10 -32.79 -0.87 -10.73
C ALA A 10 -31.74 -1.76 -10.02
N ALA A 11 -32.16 -2.40 -8.94
CA ALA A 11 -31.53 -3.59 -8.40
C ALA A 11 -31.63 -4.73 -9.42
N ILE A 12 -30.50 -5.31 -9.81
CA ILE A 12 -30.45 -6.50 -10.67
C ILE A 12 -30.36 -7.74 -9.76
N PHE A 13 -31.48 -8.45 -9.66
CA PHE A 13 -31.54 -9.85 -9.27
C PHE A 13 -31.00 -10.72 -10.41
N ILE A 14 -30.15 -11.71 -10.11
CA ILE A 14 -29.89 -12.84 -11.01
C ILE A 14 -30.34 -14.12 -10.31
N LEU A 15 -31.23 -14.84 -11.01
CA LEU A 15 -31.80 -16.15 -10.70
C LEU A 15 -31.51 -17.07 -11.91
N PHE A 16 -31.49 -18.39 -11.65
CA PHE A 16 -31.27 -19.57 -12.53
C PHE A 16 -29.83 -20.10 -12.59
N SER A 17 -29.55 -21.41 -12.51
CA SER A 17 -30.39 -22.64 -12.58
C SER A 17 -29.65 -23.86 -12.00
N LEU A 18 -30.40 -24.79 -11.38
CA LEU A 18 -29.97 -26.17 -11.11
C LEU A 18 -29.67 -26.95 -12.40
N SER A 19 -28.60 -27.76 -12.41
CA SER A 19 -28.67 -29.18 -12.83
C SER A 19 -27.34 -29.96 -12.77
N TYR A 20 -27.42 -31.11 -12.10
CA TYR A 20 -26.64 -32.36 -12.19
C TYR A 20 -25.18 -32.46 -11.67
N CYS A 21 -25.06 -33.18 -10.55
CA CYS A 21 -23.92 -34.06 -10.23
C CYS A 21 -24.48 -35.44 -9.84
N PHE A 22 -23.97 -36.51 -10.45
CA PHE A 22 -24.05 -37.87 -9.90
C PHE A 22 -22.71 -38.60 -10.14
N ALA A 23 -22.06 -38.84 -8.99
CA ALA A 23 -21.16 -39.91 -8.58
C ALA A 23 -20.24 -40.67 -9.57
N GLY A 24 -18.98 -40.78 -9.14
CA GLY A 24 -18.05 -41.83 -9.54
C GLY A 24 -16.80 -41.80 -8.66
N ASP A 25 -16.83 -42.51 -7.53
CA ASP A 25 -15.70 -42.73 -6.62
C ASP A 25 -14.57 -43.52 -7.28
N LYS A 26 -13.32 -43.21 -6.89
CA LYS A 26 -12.26 -44.18 -6.60
C LYS A 26 -11.15 -43.54 -5.77
N GLU A 27 -10.92 -44.09 -4.58
CA GLU A 27 -9.77 -43.81 -3.71
C GLU A 27 -8.47 -44.31 -4.33
N GLU A 28 -7.39 -43.53 -4.21
CA GLU A 28 -6.07 -44.10 -3.94
C GLU A 28 -5.17 -43.07 -3.21
N THR A 29 -4.49 -43.56 -2.18
CA THR A 29 -3.71 -42.82 -1.18
C THR A 29 -2.28 -42.52 -1.63
N THR A 30 -1.76 -41.32 -1.35
CA THR A 30 -0.55 -41.03 -0.53
C THR A 30 0.23 -39.76 -0.96
N SER A 31 0.85 -39.17 0.06
CA SER A 31 1.83 -38.07 0.09
C SER A 31 1.28 -36.64 0.20
N ASN A 32 1.79 -35.97 1.22
CA ASN A 32 1.23 -34.83 1.91
C ASN A 32 2.11 -33.61 1.58
N THR A 33 1.79 -32.95 0.49
CA THR A 33 2.24 -31.59 0.14
C THR A 33 1.07 -30.93 -0.58
N ARG A 34 0.32 -30.09 0.14
CA ARG A 34 -0.67 -29.22 -0.50
C ARG A 34 0.07 -28.08 -1.18
N ASP A 35 0.62 -28.38 -2.35
CA ASP A 35 0.92 -27.38 -3.37
C ASP A 35 -0.37 -26.64 -3.70
N ILE A 36 -0.32 -25.31 -3.70
CA ILE A 36 -1.45 -24.49 -4.12
C ILE A 36 -1.57 -24.68 -5.62
N ASN A 37 -2.46 -25.59 -6.02
CA ASN A 37 -2.77 -25.87 -7.40
C ASN A 37 -3.56 -24.66 -7.95
N ILE A 38 -2.94 -23.91 -8.86
CA ILE A 38 -3.51 -22.75 -9.56
C ILE A 38 -4.86 -23.08 -10.23
N GLN A 39 -5.17 -24.37 -10.44
CA GLN A 39 -6.44 -24.81 -11.04
C GLN A 39 -7.69 -24.65 -10.17
N ASN A 40 -7.57 -24.31 -8.88
CA ASN A 40 -8.71 -24.12 -7.98
C ASN A 40 -9.06 -22.65 -7.69
N VAL A 41 -8.38 -21.68 -8.29
CA VAL A 41 -8.85 -20.28 -8.28
C VAL A 41 -10.06 -20.22 -9.22
N ALA A 42 -11.21 -19.79 -8.73
CA ALA A 42 -12.42 -19.69 -9.53
C ALA A 42 -12.14 -18.88 -10.81
N ASN A 43 -12.34 -19.49 -11.99
CA ASN A 43 -11.99 -19.00 -13.32
C ASN A 43 -12.75 -17.73 -13.79
N LYS A 44 -13.19 -16.85 -12.90
CA LYS A 44 -13.98 -15.68 -13.27
C LYS A 44 -13.43 -14.42 -12.64
N TRP A 45 -12.99 -13.50 -13.50
CA TRP A 45 -12.67 -12.13 -13.11
C TRP A 45 -13.91 -11.42 -12.58
N GLU A 46 -13.77 -10.76 -11.45
CA GLU A 46 -14.77 -9.83 -10.91
C GLU A 46 -14.50 -8.43 -11.45
N GLU A 47 -15.43 -7.89 -12.22
CA GLU A 47 -15.38 -6.50 -12.70
C GLU A 47 -16.02 -5.58 -11.68
N ILE A 48 -15.21 -4.69 -11.09
CA ILE A 48 -15.65 -3.78 -10.03
C ILE A 48 -15.27 -2.35 -10.40
N TYR A 49 -16.25 -1.45 -10.32
CA TYR A 49 -16.08 -0.01 -10.48
C TYR A 49 -15.81 0.62 -9.12
N PHE A 50 -14.57 1.00 -8.87
CA PHE A 50 -14.17 1.70 -7.65
C PHE A 50 -14.37 3.19 -7.82
N ARG A 51 -14.97 3.86 -6.83
CA ARG A 51 -15.00 5.31 -6.77
C ARG A 51 -13.57 5.82 -6.61
N SER A 52 -13.16 6.73 -7.49
CA SER A 52 -11.85 7.38 -7.46
C SER A 52 -12.00 8.80 -6.90
N ILE A 53 -11.31 9.09 -5.80
CA ILE A 53 -11.36 10.42 -5.17
C ILE A 53 -10.03 10.84 -4.56
N LYS A 54 -9.70 12.13 -4.68
CA LYS A 54 -8.53 12.71 -4.04
C LYS A 54 -8.85 13.15 -2.62
N ILE A 55 -8.25 12.49 -1.63
CA ILE A 55 -8.36 12.81 -0.20
C ILE A 55 -6.96 13.03 0.35
N ASN A 56 -6.71 14.13 1.06
CA ASN A 56 -5.39 14.45 1.63
C ASN A 56 -4.24 14.34 0.60
N ASN A 57 -4.47 14.82 -0.63
CA ASN A 57 -3.55 14.73 -1.78
C ASN A 57 -3.23 13.31 -2.29
N LYS A 58 -3.87 12.25 -1.77
CA LYS A 58 -3.76 10.88 -2.28
C LYS A 58 -5.01 10.52 -3.07
N LEU A 59 -4.83 9.85 -4.20
CA LEU A 59 -5.93 9.25 -4.95
C LEU A 59 -6.32 7.92 -4.30
N ILE A 60 -7.57 7.81 -3.88
CA ILE A 60 -8.14 6.66 -3.18
C ILE A 60 -9.17 5.99 -4.10
N TYR A 61 -9.15 4.67 -4.11
CA TYR A 61 -10.09 3.84 -4.86
C TYR A 61 -10.83 2.94 -3.89
N TYR A 62 -12.14 3.13 -3.78
CA TYR A 62 -12.95 2.38 -2.83
C TYR A 62 -14.34 2.08 -3.40
N PHE A 63 -14.97 1.05 -2.84
CA PHE A 63 -16.34 0.64 -3.07
C PHE A 63 -16.92 0.22 -1.71
N VAL A 64 -18.17 0.59 -1.43
CA VAL A 64 -18.91 0.13 -0.26
C VAL A 64 -20.24 -0.45 -0.72
N SER A 65 -20.72 -1.49 -0.04
CA SER A 65 -21.96 -2.18 -0.40
C SER A 65 -23.20 -1.31 -0.28
N SER A 66 -23.22 -0.42 0.70
CA SER A 66 -24.27 0.57 0.94
C SER A 66 -23.73 1.78 1.71
N GLU A 67 -24.51 2.86 1.74
CA GLU A 67 -24.23 4.07 2.52
C GLU A 67 -25.55 4.59 3.11
N LEU A 68 -25.53 5.06 4.36
CA LEU A 68 -26.67 5.76 4.96
C LEU A 68 -26.84 7.14 4.31
N ASP A 69 -28.09 7.49 3.98
CA ASP A 69 -28.45 8.74 3.29
C ASP A 69 -27.59 9.00 2.03
N PRO A 70 -27.58 8.07 1.05
CA PRO A 70 -26.75 8.23 -0.13
C PRO A 70 -27.26 9.39 -0.97
N ILE A 71 -26.33 10.17 -1.53
CA ILE A 71 -26.62 11.19 -2.52
C ILE A 71 -26.11 10.75 -3.89
N ASP A 72 -26.57 11.41 -4.95
CA ASP A 72 -26.06 11.15 -6.29
C ASP A 72 -24.52 11.39 -6.29
N PRO A 73 -23.71 10.42 -6.73
CA PRO A 73 -22.25 10.54 -6.71
C PRO A 73 -21.72 11.70 -7.59
N PHE A 74 -22.52 12.18 -8.56
CA PHE A 74 -22.24 13.38 -9.36
C PHE A 74 -22.64 14.68 -8.65
N GLU A 75 -23.50 14.62 -7.63
CA GLU A 75 -23.87 15.79 -6.79
C GLU A 75 -22.90 15.99 -5.61
N GLY A 76 -22.10 14.98 -5.27
CA GLY A 76 -20.96 15.13 -4.38
C GLY A 76 -20.73 13.96 -3.42
N LEU A 77 -20.26 14.30 -2.21
CA LEU A 77 -19.93 13.34 -1.16
C LEU A 77 -21.03 13.29 -0.09
N GLY A 78 -21.58 12.10 0.14
CA GLY A 78 -22.62 11.88 1.14
C GLY A 78 -22.09 11.96 2.57
N LYS A 79 -22.91 12.42 3.52
CA LYS A 79 -22.47 12.65 4.90
C LYS A 79 -21.86 11.41 5.58
N TYR A 80 -22.34 10.22 5.23
CA TYR A 80 -21.91 8.93 5.80
C TYR A 80 -21.26 8.01 4.76
N GLY A 81 -20.72 8.59 3.69
CA GLY A 81 -20.15 7.81 2.59
C GLY A 81 -18.78 7.21 2.89
N GLY A 82 -18.36 6.26 2.04
CA GLY A 82 -17.11 5.51 2.24
C GLY A 82 -15.83 6.35 2.18
N HIS A 83 -15.86 7.58 1.65
CA HIS A 83 -14.70 8.47 1.64
C HIS A 83 -14.26 8.90 3.05
N ASN A 84 -15.20 8.93 4.01
CA ASN A 84 -14.90 9.22 5.42
C ASN A 84 -13.93 8.19 6.02
N LEU A 85 -13.81 6.99 5.44
CA LEU A 85 -12.86 5.99 5.91
C LEU A 85 -11.40 6.42 5.70
N PHE A 86 -11.13 7.38 4.82
CA PHE A 86 -9.77 7.72 4.38
C PHE A 86 -9.38 9.18 4.65
N ASP A 87 -10.20 9.94 5.37
CA ASP A 87 -10.00 11.38 5.63
C ASP A 87 -9.09 11.67 6.85
N ASN A 88 -8.75 10.65 7.65
CA ASN A 88 -8.02 10.74 8.92
C ASN A 88 -8.76 11.56 10.00
N ASP A 89 -10.10 11.64 9.95
CA ASP A 89 -10.93 12.30 10.94
C ASP A 89 -11.85 11.27 11.64
N PRO A 90 -11.54 10.85 12.89
CA PRO A 90 -12.38 9.89 13.62
C PRO A 90 -13.77 10.45 13.97
N THR A 91 -14.05 11.73 13.69
CA THR A 91 -15.35 12.36 13.90
C THR A 91 -16.29 12.27 12.70
N THR A 92 -15.82 11.70 11.58
CA THR A 92 -16.63 11.22 10.45
C THR A 92 -16.71 9.68 10.50
N ALA A 93 -17.58 9.09 9.66
CA ALA A 93 -17.69 7.64 9.54
C ALA A 93 -18.37 7.26 8.22
N TRP A 94 -18.00 6.10 7.70
CA TRP A 94 -18.93 5.34 6.87
C TRP A 94 -19.97 4.70 7.78
N VAL A 95 -21.23 4.85 7.38
CA VAL A 95 -22.35 4.16 8.02
C VAL A 95 -23.05 3.37 6.92
N GLU A 96 -23.18 2.06 7.11
CA GLU A 96 -23.93 1.24 6.16
C GLU A 96 -25.41 1.67 6.13
N GLY A 97 -26.07 1.43 4.99
CA GLY A 97 -27.40 1.95 4.70
C GLY A 97 -28.49 0.88 4.62
N VAL A 98 -28.22 -0.36 5.03
CA VAL A 98 -29.21 -1.43 5.02
C VAL A 98 -29.99 -1.46 6.33
N LYS A 99 -31.21 -2.01 6.29
CA LYS A 99 -31.96 -2.22 7.53
C LYS A 99 -31.38 -3.41 8.29
N GLY A 100 -31.11 -3.22 9.57
CA GLY A 100 -30.71 -4.28 10.49
C GLY A 100 -29.31 -4.02 11.04
N ASP A 101 -28.56 -5.08 11.30
CA ASP A 101 -27.24 -5.04 11.94
C ASP A 101 -26.08 -5.00 10.95
N GLY A 102 -26.33 -4.68 9.68
CA GLY A 102 -25.30 -4.57 8.64
C GLY A 102 -24.51 -5.86 8.34
N THR A 103 -24.93 -7.03 8.83
CA THR A 103 -24.22 -8.29 8.55
C THR A 103 -24.17 -8.57 7.06
N GLY A 104 -22.97 -8.80 6.51
CA GLY A 104 -22.72 -8.99 5.09
C GLY A 104 -22.43 -7.71 4.31
N GLU A 105 -22.60 -6.52 4.93
CA GLU A 105 -22.14 -5.27 4.33
C GLU A 105 -20.61 -5.20 4.34
N TYR A 106 -20.03 -4.55 3.33
CA TYR A 106 -18.59 -4.57 3.12
C TYR A 106 -18.02 -3.30 2.53
N ILE A 107 -16.74 -3.11 2.81
CA ILE A 107 -15.86 -2.15 2.15
C ILE A 107 -14.88 -2.91 1.28
N PHE A 108 -14.58 -2.38 0.11
CA PHE A 108 -13.57 -2.88 -0.80
C PHE A 108 -12.68 -1.72 -1.22
N PHE A 109 -11.36 -1.80 -1.03
CA PHE A 109 -10.47 -0.70 -1.38
C PHE A 109 -9.13 -1.19 -1.92
N LYS A 110 -8.50 -0.34 -2.73
CA LYS A 110 -7.19 -0.59 -3.34
C LYS A 110 -6.06 -0.33 -2.35
N THR A 111 -5.11 -1.26 -2.28
CA THR A 111 -3.89 -1.16 -1.47
C THR A 111 -2.63 -0.99 -2.31
N ASP A 112 -2.73 -0.58 -3.57
CA ASP A 112 -1.60 -0.39 -4.52
C ASP A 112 -0.91 -1.70 -4.96
N SER A 113 0.21 -1.60 -5.68
CA SER A 113 0.93 -2.75 -6.27
C SER A 113 1.79 -3.53 -5.27
N TYR A 114 1.88 -3.06 -4.02
CA TYR A 114 2.61 -3.68 -2.93
C TYR A 114 1.66 -4.48 -2.04
N TYR A 115 2.18 -5.56 -1.46
CA TYR A 115 1.41 -6.38 -0.56
C TYR A 115 0.97 -5.58 0.69
N PRO A 116 -0.31 -5.63 1.10
CA PRO A 116 -0.79 -4.89 2.26
C PRO A 116 -0.50 -5.69 3.54
N ASP A 117 0.54 -5.34 4.26
CA ASP A 117 0.99 -6.10 5.44
C ASP A 117 0.17 -5.87 6.69
N THR A 118 -0.34 -4.65 6.84
CA THR A 118 -1.05 -4.25 8.05
C THR A 118 -2.28 -3.47 7.67
N ILE A 119 -3.41 -3.85 8.26
CA ILE A 119 -4.66 -3.10 8.19
C ILE A 119 -4.88 -2.43 9.54
N ILE A 120 -5.30 -1.17 9.50
CA ILE A 120 -5.59 -0.35 10.66
C ILE A 120 -7.04 0.10 10.54
N ILE A 121 -7.84 -0.17 11.58
CA ILE A 121 -9.28 0.04 11.59
C ILE A 121 -9.69 0.83 12.84
N ASP A 122 -10.49 1.86 12.61
CA ASP A 122 -11.19 2.61 13.66
C ASP A 122 -12.66 2.16 13.63
N ASN A 123 -13.01 1.08 14.33
CA ASN A 123 -14.39 0.60 14.37
C ASN A 123 -15.30 1.55 15.17
N GLY A 124 -16.58 1.60 14.79
CA GLY A 124 -17.59 2.44 15.41
C GLY A 124 -17.51 3.91 15.02
N TYR A 125 -18.55 4.68 15.37
CA TYR A 125 -18.58 6.11 15.10
C TYR A 125 -17.89 6.89 16.23
N GLN A 126 -16.64 7.27 16.01
CA GLN A 126 -15.74 7.75 17.08
C GLN A 126 -15.83 9.25 17.39
N LYS A 127 -16.84 9.95 16.87
CA LYS A 127 -17.07 11.38 17.16
C LYS A 127 -17.22 11.70 18.65
N SER A 128 -17.76 10.78 19.44
CA SER A 128 -17.78 10.87 20.90
C SER A 128 -18.03 9.48 21.50
N GLU A 129 -17.64 9.26 22.75
CA GLU A 129 -17.92 8.01 23.47
C GLU A 129 -19.42 7.68 23.49
N ARG A 130 -20.27 8.71 23.58
CA ARG A 130 -21.72 8.55 23.52
C ARG A 130 -22.16 7.97 22.16
N LEU A 131 -21.71 8.55 21.05
CA LEU A 131 -22.07 8.09 19.71
C LEU A 131 -21.48 6.72 19.40
N PHE A 132 -20.26 6.44 19.84
CA PHE A 132 -19.62 5.14 19.71
C PHE A 132 -20.46 4.01 20.34
N LYS A 133 -21.04 4.25 21.53
CA LYS A 133 -21.90 3.27 22.22
C LYS A 133 -23.34 3.22 21.70
N MET A 134 -23.86 4.35 21.19
CA MET A 134 -25.23 4.41 20.67
C MET A 134 -25.38 3.70 19.33
N ASN A 135 -24.35 3.68 18.49
CA ASN A 135 -24.35 3.00 17.19
C ASN A 135 -23.77 1.59 17.29
N SER A 136 -24.21 0.72 16.38
CA SER A 136 -23.52 -0.54 16.16
C SER A 136 -22.14 -0.32 15.57
N ARG A 137 -21.27 -1.29 15.83
CA ARG A 137 -19.88 -1.28 15.36
C ARG A 137 -19.40 -2.70 15.11
N PRO A 138 -18.57 -2.93 14.08
CA PRO A 138 -18.13 -4.26 13.76
C PRO A 138 -17.36 -4.89 14.92
N ARG A 139 -17.65 -6.17 15.17
CA ARG A 139 -16.95 -7.00 16.16
C ARG A 139 -16.09 -8.03 15.46
N ASN A 140 -16.68 -8.83 14.58
CA ASN A 140 -15.94 -9.73 13.71
C ASN A 140 -16.04 -9.24 12.27
N ILE A 141 -14.90 -9.17 11.60
CA ILE A 141 -14.82 -8.85 10.17
C ILE A 141 -14.18 -10.00 9.43
N LYS A 142 -14.65 -10.26 8.21
CA LYS A 142 -14.03 -11.18 7.27
C LYS A 142 -13.17 -10.37 6.30
N LEU A 143 -11.88 -10.66 6.29
CA LEU A 143 -10.88 -10.05 5.42
C LEU A 143 -10.61 -10.98 4.24
N SER A 144 -10.77 -10.46 3.02
CA SER A 144 -10.38 -11.15 1.76
C SER A 144 -9.34 -10.31 1.01
N LEU A 145 -8.38 -11.00 0.39
CA LEU A 145 -7.35 -10.39 -0.45
C LEU A 145 -7.61 -10.69 -1.91
N TYR A 146 -7.62 -9.64 -2.71
CA TYR A 146 -7.79 -9.70 -4.14
C TYR A 146 -6.58 -9.10 -4.84
N ALA A 147 -6.29 -9.60 -6.03
CA ALA A 147 -5.35 -9.00 -6.95
C ALA A 147 -6.05 -8.76 -8.29
N GLY A 148 -5.68 -7.68 -8.97
CA GLY A 148 -6.34 -7.35 -10.21
C GLY A 148 -5.59 -6.37 -11.07
N PHE A 149 -6.18 -6.12 -12.23
CA PHE A 149 -5.60 -5.29 -13.26
C PHE A 149 -6.57 -4.22 -13.73
N TYR A 150 -5.96 -3.09 -14.10
CA TYR A 150 -6.57 -1.98 -14.79
C TYR A 150 -5.90 -1.82 -16.16
N LEU A 151 -6.66 -1.42 -17.19
CA LEU A 151 -6.15 -1.02 -18.49
C LEU A 151 -6.40 0.47 -18.70
N GLU A 152 -5.47 1.16 -19.36
CA GLU A 152 -5.67 2.55 -19.76
C GLU A 152 -7.02 2.72 -20.49
N GLY A 153 -7.79 3.73 -20.06
CA GLY A 153 -9.15 3.99 -20.55
C GLY A 153 -10.27 3.33 -19.73
N ASP A 154 -9.95 2.60 -18.65
CA ASP A 154 -10.94 2.10 -17.68
C ASP A 154 -11.40 3.15 -16.66
N ASP A 155 -10.95 4.40 -16.80
CA ASP A 155 -11.38 5.52 -15.96
C ASP A 155 -12.55 6.29 -16.57
N SER A 156 -13.41 6.76 -15.68
CA SER A 156 -14.32 7.87 -15.91
C SER A 156 -13.96 9.02 -14.97
N GLU A 157 -14.78 10.07 -14.93
CA GLU A 157 -14.57 11.21 -14.03
C GLU A 157 -14.54 10.82 -12.54
N ILE A 158 -15.31 9.79 -12.14
CA ILE A 158 -15.55 9.46 -10.72
C ILE A 158 -15.37 7.98 -10.36
N VAL A 159 -15.24 7.10 -11.36
CA VAL A 159 -15.03 5.65 -11.14
C VAL A 159 -13.96 5.09 -12.06
N THR A 160 -13.26 4.07 -11.57
CA THR A 160 -12.25 3.30 -12.29
C THR A 160 -12.62 1.81 -12.25
N LEU A 161 -12.64 1.16 -13.40
CA LEU A 161 -12.89 -0.28 -13.52
C LEU A 161 -11.60 -1.07 -13.23
N TYR A 162 -11.72 -2.07 -12.35
CA TYR A 162 -10.70 -3.10 -12.16
C TYR A 162 -11.32 -4.49 -12.36
N ARG A 163 -10.49 -5.41 -12.84
CA ARG A 163 -10.82 -6.84 -12.97
C ARG A 163 -10.01 -7.61 -11.94
N LEU A 164 -10.68 -8.26 -11.00
CA LEU A 164 -10.09 -8.84 -9.80
C LEU A 164 -10.23 -10.35 -9.74
N GLN A 165 -9.31 -11.01 -9.03
CA GLN A 165 -9.44 -12.37 -8.53
C GLN A 165 -9.11 -12.43 -7.05
N GLU A 166 -9.85 -13.24 -6.28
CA GLU A 166 -9.50 -13.55 -4.90
C GLU A 166 -8.25 -14.46 -4.88
N VAL A 167 -7.21 -14.05 -4.17
CA VAL A 167 -5.87 -14.69 -4.24
C VAL A 167 -5.45 -15.39 -2.96
N ALA A 168 -6.28 -15.34 -1.92
CA ALA A 168 -6.05 -16.02 -0.66
C ALA A 168 -7.36 -16.37 0.04
N GLU A 169 -7.34 -17.41 0.85
CA GLU A 169 -8.48 -17.79 1.69
C GLU A 169 -8.85 -16.64 2.65
N PRO A 170 -10.15 -16.28 2.75
CA PRO A 170 -10.59 -15.27 3.68
C PRO A 170 -10.28 -15.63 5.14
N HIS A 171 -10.08 -14.59 5.96
CA HIS A 171 -9.79 -14.77 7.37
C HIS A 171 -10.66 -13.86 8.24
N THR A 172 -11.12 -14.37 9.38
CA THR A 172 -11.89 -13.57 10.32
C THR A 172 -10.97 -12.92 11.35
N ILE A 173 -11.13 -11.62 11.55
CA ILE A 173 -10.43 -10.83 12.58
C ILE A 173 -11.47 -10.28 13.55
N MET A 174 -11.17 -10.38 14.85
CA MET A 174 -11.99 -9.77 15.90
C MET A 174 -11.42 -8.40 16.27
N LEU A 175 -12.29 -7.40 16.29
CA LEU A 175 -12.01 -6.04 16.72
C LEU A 175 -12.41 -5.89 18.19
N ASP A 176 -11.58 -5.22 18.98
CA ASP A 176 -11.93 -4.88 20.36
C ASP A 176 -13.06 -3.85 20.40
N ASP A 177 -13.85 -3.89 21.47
CA ASP A 177 -14.88 -2.88 21.74
C ASP A 177 -14.25 -1.61 22.36
N LYS A 178 -13.47 -0.87 21.56
CA LYS A 178 -12.81 0.36 22.01
C LYS A 178 -12.72 1.39 20.90
N MET A 179 -12.72 2.66 21.30
CA MET A 179 -12.32 3.76 20.41
C MET A 179 -10.80 3.75 20.17
N GLY A 180 -10.39 4.43 19.10
CA GLY A 180 -9.01 4.48 18.63
C GLY A 180 -8.66 3.36 17.66
N SER A 181 -7.49 3.51 17.04
CA SER A 181 -7.05 2.60 15.98
C SER A 181 -6.61 1.24 16.48
N GLN A 182 -7.03 0.22 15.74
CA GLN A 182 -6.66 -1.17 15.96
C GLN A 182 -5.88 -1.68 14.75
N SER A 183 -4.69 -2.22 14.99
CA SER A 183 -3.76 -2.61 13.94
C SER A 183 -3.63 -4.13 13.91
N PHE A 184 -3.74 -4.72 12.72
CA PHE A 184 -3.66 -6.15 12.50
C PHE A 184 -2.73 -6.46 11.33
N SER A 185 -1.84 -7.43 11.49
CA SER A 185 -1.13 -8.02 10.36
C SER A 185 -2.13 -8.73 9.45
N THR A 186 -1.99 -8.56 8.14
CA THR A 186 -2.79 -9.34 7.22
C THR A 186 -2.42 -10.82 7.33
N PRO A 187 -3.40 -11.73 7.33
CA PRO A 187 -3.17 -13.16 7.57
C PRO A 187 -2.75 -13.90 6.30
N PHE A 188 -2.61 -13.19 5.18
CA PHE A 188 -2.20 -13.76 3.91
C PHE A 188 -0.66 -13.87 3.86
N ARG A 189 -0.15 -14.84 3.12
CA ARG A 189 1.29 -15.12 3.07
C ARG A 189 1.86 -14.46 1.82
N GLU A 190 2.61 -13.38 1.96
CA GLU A 190 3.19 -12.61 0.84
C GLU A 190 3.94 -13.55 -0.13
N GLU A 191 4.74 -14.48 0.39
CA GLU A 191 5.52 -15.43 -0.39
C GLU A 191 4.67 -16.41 -1.23
N LYS A 192 3.39 -16.55 -0.90
CA LYS A 192 2.42 -17.34 -1.68
C LYS A 192 1.66 -16.50 -2.69
N VAL A 193 1.41 -15.23 -2.37
CA VAL A 193 0.55 -14.36 -3.18
C VAL A 193 1.36 -13.63 -4.25
N MET A 194 2.56 -13.14 -3.92
CA MET A 194 3.39 -12.39 -4.87
C MET A 194 3.75 -13.17 -6.14
N PRO A 195 4.11 -14.48 -6.08
CA PRO A 195 4.36 -15.26 -7.30
C PRO A 195 3.15 -15.43 -8.21
N LEU A 196 1.93 -15.21 -7.71
CA LEU A 196 0.72 -15.29 -8.53
C LEU A 196 0.63 -14.14 -9.52
N LYS A 197 1.32 -13.01 -9.27
CA LYS A 197 1.25 -11.82 -10.13
C LYS A 197 1.51 -12.14 -11.61
N ASP A 198 2.59 -12.84 -11.92
CA ASP A 198 2.96 -13.13 -13.32
C ASP A 198 2.00 -14.13 -13.97
N SER A 199 1.51 -15.09 -13.18
CA SER A 199 0.50 -16.06 -13.62
C SER A 199 -0.82 -15.38 -13.92
N LEU A 200 -1.25 -14.47 -13.04
CA LEU A 200 -2.47 -13.68 -13.19
C LEU A 200 -2.36 -12.69 -14.35
N LEU A 201 -1.19 -12.08 -14.57
CA LEU A 201 -0.96 -11.19 -15.72
C LEU A 201 -1.07 -11.97 -17.04
N THR A 202 -0.45 -13.16 -17.10
CA THR A 202 -0.55 -14.04 -18.27
C THR A 202 -1.99 -14.43 -18.55
N LEU A 203 -2.74 -14.80 -17.52
CA LEU A 203 -4.16 -15.14 -17.62
C LEU A 203 -4.99 -13.93 -18.07
N PHE A 204 -4.75 -12.76 -17.48
CA PHE A 204 -5.43 -11.51 -17.81
C PHE A 204 -5.26 -11.14 -19.28
N ILE A 205 -4.01 -11.11 -19.77
CA ILE A 205 -3.71 -10.79 -21.17
C ILE A 205 -4.41 -11.77 -22.12
N LYS A 206 -4.48 -13.04 -21.76
CA LYS A 206 -5.17 -14.07 -22.53
C LYS A 206 -6.68 -13.81 -22.58
N ASP A 207 -7.30 -13.65 -21.42
CA ASP A 207 -8.75 -13.55 -21.26
C ASP A 207 -9.31 -12.22 -21.83
N PHE A 208 -8.53 -11.14 -21.77
CA PHE A 208 -8.90 -9.81 -22.28
C PHE A 208 -8.17 -9.45 -23.60
N SER A 209 -7.61 -10.43 -24.31
CA SER A 209 -6.82 -10.21 -25.53
C SER A 209 -7.59 -9.46 -26.63
N ASP A 210 -8.87 -9.75 -26.83
CA ASP A 210 -9.68 -9.09 -27.87
C ASP A 210 -10.03 -7.65 -27.49
N GLU A 211 -10.29 -7.38 -26.21
CA GLU A 211 -10.45 -6.01 -25.70
C GLU A 211 -9.18 -5.19 -25.90
N ILE A 212 -8.01 -5.75 -25.54
CA ILE A 212 -6.72 -5.09 -25.71
C ILE A 212 -6.44 -4.79 -27.20
N LYS A 213 -6.74 -5.73 -28.11
CA LYS A 213 -6.60 -5.51 -29.56
C LYS A 213 -7.50 -4.37 -30.04
N GLN A 214 -8.79 -4.39 -29.67
CA GLN A 214 -9.74 -3.36 -30.07
C GLN A 214 -9.32 -1.97 -29.58
N ARG A 215 -8.87 -1.86 -28.32
CA ARG A 215 -8.34 -0.59 -27.79
C ARG A 215 -7.08 -0.12 -28.53
N ARG A 216 -6.19 -1.04 -28.90
CA ARG A 216 -4.98 -0.72 -29.67
C ARG A 216 -5.29 -0.23 -31.08
N GLU A 217 -6.35 -0.72 -31.71
CA GLU A 217 -6.83 -0.22 -33.00
C GLU A 217 -7.37 1.20 -32.88
N VAL A 218 -8.06 1.53 -31.78
CA VAL A 218 -8.62 2.87 -31.51
C VAL A 218 -7.54 3.87 -31.09
N CYS A 219 -6.59 3.45 -30.25
CA CYS A 219 -5.48 4.26 -29.76
C CYS A 219 -4.14 3.51 -29.91
N PRO A 220 -3.48 3.61 -31.07
CA PRO A 220 -2.20 2.92 -31.31
C PRO A 220 -1.05 3.38 -30.41
N THR A 221 -1.16 4.57 -29.81
CA THR A 221 -0.14 5.19 -28.95
C THR A 221 -0.39 5.01 -27.45
N CYS A 222 -1.55 4.47 -27.05
CA CYS A 222 -1.88 4.26 -25.64
C CYS A 222 -1.03 3.11 -25.06
N ASP A 223 -0.64 3.23 -23.79
CA ASP A 223 0.03 2.19 -23.04
C ASP A 223 -1.00 1.23 -22.44
N LEU A 224 -1.33 0.19 -23.21
CA LEU A 224 -2.25 -0.85 -22.77
C LEU A 224 -1.57 -1.92 -21.90
N THR A 225 -0.46 -1.58 -21.21
CA THR A 225 0.16 -2.46 -20.22
C THR A 225 -0.75 -2.59 -19.00
N PRO A 226 -1.22 -3.80 -18.65
CA PRO A 226 -2.09 -3.97 -17.49
C PRO A 226 -1.41 -3.54 -16.19
N MET A 227 -2.03 -2.60 -15.47
CA MET A 227 -1.50 -2.11 -14.19
C MET A 227 -2.01 -2.99 -13.04
N PHE A 228 -1.07 -3.68 -12.39
CA PHE A 228 -1.36 -4.57 -11.27
C PHE A 228 -1.63 -3.82 -9.96
N SER A 229 -2.59 -4.28 -9.17
CA SER A 229 -2.83 -3.80 -7.80
C SER A 229 -3.45 -4.87 -6.91
N PHE A 230 -3.19 -4.78 -5.61
CA PHE A 230 -3.90 -5.50 -4.56
C PHE A 230 -5.10 -4.70 -4.04
N PHE A 231 -6.07 -5.45 -3.52
CA PHE A 231 -7.30 -4.93 -2.96
C PHE A 231 -7.69 -5.74 -1.73
N ILE A 232 -8.28 -5.06 -0.76
CA ILE A 232 -8.78 -5.67 0.47
C ILE A 232 -10.29 -5.47 0.54
N LYS A 233 -11.01 -6.57 0.76
CA LYS A 233 -12.42 -6.56 1.11
C LYS A 233 -12.58 -6.85 2.60
N ILE A 234 -13.28 -5.97 3.31
CA ILE A 234 -13.65 -6.10 4.71
C ILE A 234 -15.17 -6.26 4.76
N GLU A 235 -15.65 -7.44 5.14
CA GLU A 235 -17.07 -7.75 5.28
C GLU A 235 -17.44 -7.87 6.76
N ILE A 236 -18.54 -7.25 7.16
CA ILE A 236 -19.05 -7.30 8.54
C ILE A 236 -19.65 -8.68 8.77
N TYR A 237 -19.06 -9.45 9.69
CA TYR A 237 -19.53 -10.78 10.03
C TYR A 237 -20.48 -10.76 11.23
N ASP A 238 -20.15 -9.99 12.26
CA ASP A 238 -21.06 -9.65 13.35
C ASP A 238 -20.65 -8.34 14.04
N SER A 239 -21.51 -7.88 14.94
CA SER A 239 -21.45 -6.52 15.48
C SER A 239 -21.62 -6.48 17.01
N TYR A 240 -20.95 -5.52 17.64
CA TYR A 240 -21.39 -5.03 18.94
C TYR A 240 -22.65 -4.20 18.75
N LYS A 241 -23.72 -4.55 19.46
CA LYS A 241 -24.99 -3.83 19.35
C LYS A 241 -24.85 -2.41 19.87
N GLY A 242 -25.32 -1.45 19.08
CA GLY A 242 -25.57 -0.09 19.55
C GLY A 242 -26.69 -0.05 20.59
N SER A 243 -26.63 0.90 21.52
CA SER A 243 -27.71 1.10 22.48
C SER A 243 -28.95 1.77 21.88
N HIS A 244 -28.86 2.28 20.64
CA HIS A 244 -29.94 3.05 20.02
C HIS A 244 -30.11 2.78 18.52
N TRP A 245 -29.01 2.75 17.76
CA TRP A 245 -29.01 2.50 16.32
C TRP A 245 -28.36 1.15 16.02
N GLU A 246 -28.92 0.44 15.04
CA GLU A 246 -28.41 -0.86 14.61
C GLU A 246 -27.38 -0.73 13.47
N ASP A 247 -27.29 0.46 12.85
CA ASP A 247 -26.44 0.73 11.70
C ASP A 247 -24.94 0.65 12.07
N ASN A 248 -24.18 -0.12 11.31
CA ASN A 248 -22.75 -0.27 11.56
C ASN A 248 -21.94 0.93 11.11
N CYS A 249 -21.05 1.37 12.00
CA CYS A 249 -20.16 2.48 11.74
C CYS A 249 -18.70 2.04 11.70
N ILE A 250 -17.93 2.60 10.76
CA ILE A 250 -16.47 2.56 10.77
C ILE A 250 -15.96 3.98 10.50
N SER A 251 -15.13 4.50 11.40
CA SER A 251 -14.63 5.88 11.35
C SER A 251 -13.34 6.03 10.56
N GLY A 252 -12.62 4.95 10.29
CA GLY A 252 -11.31 5.04 9.65
C GLY A 252 -10.78 3.69 9.19
N LEU A 253 -10.15 3.71 8.03
CA LEU A 253 -9.35 2.63 7.47
C LEU A 253 -8.05 3.21 6.94
N SER A 254 -6.96 2.56 7.32
CA SER A 254 -5.69 2.75 6.65
C SER A 254 -4.97 1.42 6.55
N TYR A 255 -3.95 1.39 5.72
CA TYR A 255 -3.10 0.22 5.56
C TYR A 255 -1.65 0.68 5.49
N LYS A 256 -0.77 -0.22 5.89
CA LYS A 256 0.66 -0.09 5.63
C LYS A 256 1.00 -1.17 4.64
N ASN A 257 1.39 -0.74 3.45
CA ASN A 257 2.21 -1.56 2.58
C ASN A 257 3.62 -1.39 3.10
N ILE A 258 4.29 -2.49 3.35
CA ILE A 258 5.71 -2.49 3.60
C ILE A 258 6.28 -3.11 2.34
N PRO A 259 6.83 -2.31 1.41
CA PRO A 259 7.47 -2.86 0.23
C PRO A 259 8.51 -3.91 0.67
N GLY A 260 8.17 -5.19 0.51
CA GLY A 260 8.97 -6.32 0.99
C GLY A 260 8.89 -6.54 2.50
N LEU A 261 7.83 -7.16 3.01
CA LEU A 261 7.80 -7.74 4.36
C LEU A 261 8.78 -8.93 4.37
N ASN A 262 10.09 -8.74 4.52
CA ASN A 262 10.81 -8.24 5.69
C ASN A 262 10.29 -6.96 6.38
N THR A 263 9.36 -7.14 7.32
CA THR A 263 9.22 -6.28 8.51
C THR A 263 10.39 -6.44 9.48
N GLY A 264 11.56 -6.14 8.94
CA GLY A 264 12.67 -5.56 9.66
C GLY A 264 13.28 -4.44 8.79
N ALA A 265 12.50 -3.47 8.32
CA ALA A 265 13.10 -2.26 7.72
C ALA A 265 13.66 -1.30 8.79
N GLU A 266 13.72 -1.73 10.06
CA GLU A 266 14.85 -1.39 10.91
C GLU A 266 15.88 -2.50 10.76
N ILE A 267 17.08 -2.16 10.30
CA ILE A 267 18.23 -3.03 10.48
C ILE A 267 18.51 -3.02 11.99
N GLY A 268 18.11 -4.09 12.67
CA GLY A 268 18.07 -4.13 14.12
C GLY A 268 19.44 -3.81 14.69
N LYS A 269 19.55 -3.09 15.82
CA LYS A 269 20.84 -2.53 16.31
C LYS A 269 22.03 -3.50 16.37
N THR A 270 21.77 -4.80 16.46
CA THR A 270 22.78 -5.87 16.51
C THR A 270 22.92 -6.67 15.20
N GLU A 271 22.05 -6.42 14.23
CA GLU A 271 22.02 -7.05 12.92
C GLU A 271 23.16 -6.53 12.05
N LYS A 272 23.82 -7.43 11.32
CA LYS A 272 25.00 -7.11 10.52
C LYS A 272 24.60 -6.89 9.08
N ILE A 273 24.98 -5.74 8.53
CA ILE A 273 24.86 -5.43 7.11
C ILE A 273 25.96 -6.20 6.39
N LEU A 274 25.57 -7.09 5.49
CA LEU A 274 26.49 -7.95 4.75
C LEU A 274 26.80 -7.38 3.38
N ASP A 275 25.80 -6.84 2.69
CA ASP A 275 25.97 -6.34 1.34
C ASP A 275 25.05 -5.17 1.00
N ILE A 276 25.51 -4.32 0.08
CA ILE A 276 24.75 -3.22 -0.49
C ILE A 276 25.01 -3.25 -2.00
N TYR A 277 23.96 -3.38 -2.81
CA TYR A 277 24.12 -3.67 -4.23
C TYR A 277 23.04 -3.02 -5.09
N GLU A 278 23.38 -2.74 -6.34
CA GLU A 278 22.43 -2.26 -7.33
C GLU A 278 21.53 -3.39 -7.82
N GLY A 279 20.31 -3.03 -8.23
CA GLY A 279 19.40 -3.95 -8.92
C GLY A 279 20.02 -4.57 -10.17
N SER A 280 19.56 -5.77 -10.52
CA SER A 280 20.16 -6.58 -11.59
C SER A 280 20.04 -5.94 -12.98
N THR A 281 19.20 -4.93 -13.15
CA THR A 281 19.05 -4.19 -14.40
C THR A 281 19.23 -2.67 -14.18
N PRO A 282 19.99 -1.96 -15.04
CA PRO A 282 20.14 -0.49 -14.94
C PRO A 282 18.80 0.27 -15.00
N GLU A 283 17.83 -0.31 -15.70
CA GLU A 283 16.44 0.17 -15.82
C GLU A 283 15.71 0.20 -14.46
N GLU A 284 16.01 -0.74 -13.55
CA GLU A 284 15.38 -0.79 -12.23
C GLU A 284 15.68 0.45 -11.41
N GLY A 285 16.93 0.95 -11.48
CA GLY A 285 17.37 2.11 -10.70
C GLY A 285 17.08 1.95 -9.21
N LYS A 286 17.45 0.79 -8.66
CA LYS A 286 17.23 0.42 -7.26
C LYS A 286 18.55 0.04 -6.60
N ILE A 287 18.64 0.30 -5.30
CA ILE A 287 19.74 -0.14 -4.44
C ILE A 287 19.15 -0.95 -3.30
N PHE A 288 19.73 -2.13 -3.06
CA PHE A 288 19.28 -3.11 -2.08
C PHE A 288 20.34 -3.36 -1.02
N ILE A 289 19.91 -3.90 0.11
CA ILE A 289 20.75 -4.29 1.24
C ILE A 289 20.45 -5.75 1.59
N ASP A 290 21.52 -6.50 1.82
CA ASP A 290 21.48 -7.81 2.47
C ASP A 290 22.10 -7.71 3.86
N THR A 291 21.48 -8.38 4.82
CA THR A 291 21.98 -8.54 6.19
C THR A 291 22.17 -10.01 6.51
N ASP A 292 22.66 -10.29 7.72
CA ASP A 292 22.75 -11.65 8.23
C ASP A 292 21.38 -12.30 8.54
N LEU A 293 20.30 -11.51 8.54
CA LEU A 293 18.94 -11.98 8.84
C LEU A 293 17.96 -11.81 7.67
N LYS A 294 18.17 -10.83 6.80
CA LYS A 294 17.24 -10.40 5.75
C LYS A 294 17.98 -10.20 4.44
N LYS A 295 17.26 -10.33 3.33
CA LYS A 295 17.80 -10.11 1.99
C LYS A 295 16.91 -9.19 1.18
N ASN A 296 17.46 -8.56 0.15
CA ASN A 296 16.78 -7.69 -0.80
C ASN A 296 16.02 -6.53 -0.14
N ILE A 297 16.56 -5.94 0.93
CA ILE A 297 15.94 -4.78 1.58
C ILE A 297 16.16 -3.56 0.68
N LEU A 298 15.09 -2.94 0.18
CA LEU A 298 15.19 -1.79 -0.71
C LEU A 298 15.63 -0.53 0.06
N LEU A 299 16.79 0.03 -0.30
CA LEU A 299 17.30 1.28 0.25
C LEU A 299 16.92 2.50 -0.60
N VAL A 300 17.12 2.41 -1.91
CA VAL A 300 16.85 3.51 -2.85
C VAL A 300 16.04 3.00 -4.04
N ASP A 301 15.03 3.75 -4.44
CA ASP A 301 14.31 3.59 -5.70
C ASP A 301 14.31 4.93 -6.43
N LYS A 302 14.89 4.96 -7.63
CA LYS A 302 15.01 6.20 -8.43
C LYS A 302 13.67 6.88 -8.64
N LYS A 303 12.57 6.12 -8.77
CA LYS A 303 11.22 6.67 -9.00
C LYS A 303 10.65 7.38 -7.77
N GLN A 304 11.21 7.14 -6.60
CA GLN A 304 10.79 7.74 -5.33
C GLN A 304 11.64 8.96 -4.94
N LEU A 305 12.75 9.20 -5.65
CA LEU A 305 13.62 10.34 -5.41
C LEU A 305 12.90 11.67 -5.68
N ARG A 306 13.25 12.70 -4.90
CA ARG A 306 12.71 14.05 -5.12
C ARG A 306 13.11 14.58 -6.49
N GLU A 307 14.31 14.24 -6.94
CA GLU A 307 14.88 14.60 -8.25
C GLU A 307 14.03 14.08 -9.41
N PHE A 308 13.51 12.85 -9.29
CA PHE A 308 12.68 12.22 -10.32
C PHE A 308 11.36 12.97 -10.55
N LYS A 309 10.83 13.67 -9.53
CA LYS A 309 9.58 14.42 -9.62
C LYS A 309 9.69 15.73 -10.41
N TYR A 310 10.91 16.20 -10.63
CA TYR A 310 11.19 17.50 -11.26
C TYR A 310 11.96 17.36 -12.57
N LEU A 311 12.03 16.15 -13.14
CA LEU A 311 12.62 15.94 -14.46
C LEU A 311 11.75 16.59 -15.54
N GLU A 312 12.39 17.22 -16.52
CA GLU A 312 11.74 17.66 -17.75
C GLU A 312 11.51 16.46 -18.69
N ASP A 313 10.59 16.58 -19.66
CA ASP A 313 10.16 15.46 -20.52
C ASP A 313 11.30 14.81 -21.34
N ASN A 314 12.39 15.54 -21.59
CA ASN A 314 13.58 15.10 -22.32
C ASN A 314 14.74 14.67 -21.39
N GLN A 315 14.54 14.70 -20.08
CA GLN A 315 15.55 14.38 -19.08
C GLN A 315 15.36 12.95 -18.55
N HIS A 316 16.49 12.28 -18.35
CA HIS A 316 16.57 10.96 -17.75
C HIS A 316 17.36 11.04 -16.45
N LEU A 317 17.00 10.16 -15.51
CA LEU A 317 17.70 10.01 -14.25
C LEU A 317 18.17 8.57 -14.07
N SER A 318 19.45 8.41 -13.80
CA SER A 318 20.05 7.17 -13.31
C SER A 318 20.60 7.36 -11.91
N ILE A 319 20.70 6.25 -11.18
CA ILE A 319 21.40 6.18 -9.91
C ILE A 319 22.49 5.12 -9.98
N THR A 320 23.58 5.36 -9.26
CA THR A 320 24.72 4.43 -9.18
C THR A 320 25.24 4.40 -7.75
N LEU A 321 25.48 3.20 -7.23
CA LEU A 321 26.18 2.93 -5.99
C LEU A 321 27.66 3.31 -6.17
N MET A 322 28.08 4.41 -5.56
CA MET A 322 29.41 4.99 -5.79
C MET A 322 30.46 4.44 -4.84
N ASP A 323 30.15 4.42 -3.54
CA ASP A 323 31.03 3.87 -2.51
C ASP A 323 30.22 3.43 -1.29
N GLU A 324 30.79 2.53 -0.50
CA GLU A 324 30.23 2.08 0.78
C GLU A 324 31.28 2.16 1.89
N SER A 325 30.84 2.59 3.07
CA SER A 325 31.72 2.67 4.23
C SER A 325 32.24 1.28 4.65
N PRO A 326 33.43 1.19 5.26
CA PRO A 326 34.00 -0.09 5.69
C PRO A 326 33.14 -0.91 6.68
N ASP A 327 32.20 -0.27 7.40
CA ASP A 327 31.24 -0.92 8.29
C ASP A 327 29.87 -1.14 7.65
N LYS A 328 29.68 -0.74 6.38
CA LYS A 328 28.44 -0.78 5.62
C LYS A 328 27.27 -0.02 6.28
N GLU A 329 27.55 0.87 7.21
CA GLU A 329 26.52 1.70 7.87
C GLU A 329 26.16 2.94 7.05
N TRP A 330 26.99 3.27 6.07
CA TRP A 330 26.86 4.41 5.17
C TRP A 330 27.13 4.04 3.73
N VAL A 331 26.41 4.70 2.83
CA VAL A 331 26.57 4.50 1.40
C VAL A 331 26.43 5.81 0.64
N GLN A 332 27.27 5.98 -0.37
CA GLN A 332 27.21 7.09 -1.31
C GLN A 332 26.54 6.64 -2.60
N VAL A 333 25.53 7.40 -3.02
CA VAL A 333 24.75 7.13 -4.23
C VAL A 333 24.86 8.33 -5.16
N ASN A 334 25.37 8.13 -6.37
CA ASN A 334 25.39 9.15 -7.40
C ASN A 334 24.03 9.24 -8.07
N ILE A 335 23.57 10.46 -8.26
CA ILE A 335 22.47 10.80 -9.17
C ILE A 335 23.07 11.44 -10.40
N THR A 336 22.72 10.90 -11.56
CA THR A 336 23.05 11.48 -12.86
C THR A 336 21.77 11.85 -13.58
N ILE A 337 21.64 13.13 -13.92
CA ILE A 337 20.58 13.66 -14.76
C ILE A 337 21.19 14.01 -16.11
N TYR A 338 20.61 13.49 -17.18
CA TYR A 338 21.12 13.68 -18.53
C TYR A 338 19.99 13.82 -19.55
N GLU A 339 20.28 14.53 -20.64
CA GLU A 339 19.37 14.68 -21.78
C GLU A 339 19.94 13.91 -22.97
N GLU A 340 19.05 13.30 -23.75
CA GLU A 340 19.46 12.54 -24.93
C GLU A 340 20.11 13.46 -25.98
N GLY A 341 21.38 13.22 -26.30
CA GLY A 341 22.14 14.02 -27.26
C GLY A 341 22.80 15.29 -26.70
N ALA A 342 22.77 15.50 -25.38
CA ALA A 342 23.53 16.57 -24.72
C ALA A 342 24.95 16.12 -24.34
N ASP A 343 25.95 17.00 -24.53
CA ASP A 343 27.35 16.75 -24.14
C ASP A 343 27.59 16.90 -22.63
N ARG A 344 26.61 17.43 -21.88
CA ARG A 344 26.71 17.72 -20.45
C ARG A 344 25.69 16.90 -19.67
N VAL A 345 26.15 16.28 -18.59
CA VAL A 345 25.34 15.63 -17.57
C VAL A 345 25.50 16.38 -16.26
N ASP A 346 24.44 16.45 -15.46
CA ASP A 346 24.52 16.95 -14.09
C ASP A 346 24.62 15.74 -13.15
N GLU A 347 25.77 15.60 -12.49
CA GLU A 347 26.06 14.51 -11.58
C GLU A 347 26.41 15.05 -10.19
N TYR A 348 25.82 14.45 -9.16
CA TYR A 348 26.19 14.71 -7.77
C TYR A 348 25.86 13.52 -6.89
N SER A 349 26.51 13.49 -5.73
CA SER A 349 26.42 12.37 -4.79
C SER A 349 25.52 12.69 -3.61
N ILE A 350 24.84 11.67 -3.12
CA ILE A 350 24.00 11.71 -1.93
C ILE A 350 24.53 10.69 -0.93
N LEU A 351 24.54 11.07 0.34
CA LEU A 351 24.82 10.15 1.43
C LEU A 351 23.54 9.56 2.01
N TYR A 352 23.55 8.26 2.26
CA TYR A 352 22.52 7.56 3.03
C TYR A 352 23.15 6.93 4.27
N ASN A 353 22.41 6.99 5.39
CA ASN A 353 22.65 6.08 6.51
C ASN A 353 21.86 4.79 6.26
N VAL A 354 22.58 3.68 6.11
CA VAL A 354 22.02 2.40 5.67
C VAL A 354 21.13 1.81 6.75
N ARG A 355 21.56 1.86 8.01
CA ARG A 355 20.81 1.31 9.14
C ARG A 355 19.52 2.07 9.46
N MET A 356 19.59 3.40 9.38
CA MET A 356 18.42 4.26 9.54
C MET A 356 17.52 4.24 8.30
N MET A 357 18.00 3.68 7.18
CA MET A 357 17.29 3.66 5.89
C MET A 357 16.93 5.08 5.43
N GLU A 358 17.82 6.04 5.68
CA GLU A 358 17.53 7.47 5.53
C GLU A 358 18.58 8.21 4.71
N ARG A 359 18.11 9.06 3.79
CA ARG A 359 18.91 10.06 3.09
C ARG A 359 19.35 11.13 4.08
N VAL A 360 20.64 11.47 4.09
CA VAL A 360 21.13 12.59 4.90
C VAL A 360 20.73 13.92 4.26
N ASP A 361 20.14 14.81 5.05
CA ASP A 361 19.75 16.14 4.58
C ASP A 361 20.99 17.00 4.32
N ASP A 362 21.01 17.71 3.18
CA ASP A 362 22.09 18.61 2.77
C ASP A 362 22.44 19.65 3.86
N LYS A 363 21.48 20.04 4.72
CA LYS A 363 21.71 20.96 5.86
C LYS A 363 22.54 20.36 6.97
N ILE A 364 22.44 19.05 7.19
CA ILE A 364 23.23 18.31 8.19
C ILE A 364 24.66 18.14 7.63
N LEU A 365 24.78 17.75 6.35
CA LEU A 365 26.07 17.61 5.68
C LEU A 365 26.81 18.93 5.48
N LYS A 366 26.07 20.05 5.37
CA LYS A 366 26.59 21.40 5.09
C LYS A 366 27.36 21.50 3.76
N THR A 367 27.30 20.47 2.92
CA THR A 367 27.83 20.45 1.57
C THR A 367 26.92 19.61 0.67
N ARG A 368 26.91 19.92 -0.63
CA ARG A 368 26.06 19.28 -1.65
C ARG A 368 26.86 18.63 -2.78
N TYR A 369 28.15 18.96 -2.88
CA TYR A 369 29.03 18.55 -3.97
C TYR A 369 30.38 18.11 -3.41
N GLY A 370 31.10 17.30 -4.19
CA GLY A 370 32.47 16.89 -3.84
C GLY A 370 32.52 15.91 -2.67
N LEU A 371 31.68 14.86 -2.70
CA LEU A 371 31.84 13.69 -1.82
C LEU A 371 32.73 12.68 -2.53
N PHE A 372 33.82 12.25 -1.90
CA PHE A 372 34.86 11.42 -2.53
C PHE A 372 34.92 9.98 -2.00
N GLY A 373 34.00 9.60 -1.12
CA GLY A 373 33.93 8.27 -0.52
C GLY A 373 34.34 8.25 0.96
N PHE A 374 34.67 7.06 1.45
CA PHE A 374 34.88 6.83 2.88
C PHE A 374 36.35 6.54 3.22
N ILE A 375 36.83 7.12 4.33
CA ILE A 375 38.17 6.87 4.86
C ILE A 375 38.08 6.40 6.32
N LYS A 376 38.89 5.40 6.67
CA LYS A 376 39.02 4.93 8.05
C LYS A 376 40.38 5.33 8.63
N GLU A 377 40.36 6.23 9.61
CA GLU A 377 41.54 6.71 10.33
C GLU A 377 41.30 6.69 11.84
N ASP A 378 42.29 6.23 12.61
CA ASP A 378 42.25 6.15 14.08
C ASP A 378 41.01 5.45 14.66
N GLY A 379 40.52 4.44 13.93
CA GLY A 379 39.34 3.67 14.33
C GLY A 379 38.00 4.38 14.10
N LYS A 380 38.00 5.57 13.50
CA LYS A 380 36.82 6.30 13.06
C LYS A 380 36.65 6.22 11.55
N ILE A 381 35.41 6.38 11.09
CA ILE A 381 35.06 6.47 9.67
C ILE A 381 34.68 7.91 9.36
N TRP A 382 35.31 8.45 8.34
CA TRP A 382 35.14 9.80 7.85
C TRP A 382 34.56 9.75 6.44
N LEU A 383 33.71 10.72 6.13
CA LEU A 383 33.36 11.02 4.75
C LEU A 383 34.38 12.03 4.21
N ASP A 384 35.07 11.67 3.13
CA ASP A 384 35.98 12.58 2.45
C ASP A 384 35.18 13.54 1.57
N THR A 385 35.43 14.84 1.73
CA THR A 385 34.76 15.88 0.98
C THR A 385 35.72 16.95 0.50
N ILE A 386 35.28 17.76 -0.45
CA ILE A 386 36.04 18.91 -0.96
C ILE A 386 36.40 19.92 0.13
N ASP A 387 35.59 20.01 1.19
CA ASP A 387 35.81 20.91 2.33
C ASP A 387 36.56 20.22 3.50
N GLY A 388 37.04 19.00 3.26
CA GLY A 388 37.75 18.17 4.24
C GLY A 388 36.91 17.01 4.79
N TYR A 389 37.36 16.42 5.89
CA TYR A 389 36.74 15.22 6.47
C TYR A 389 35.53 15.55 7.36
N ILE A 390 34.42 14.83 7.14
CA ILE A 390 33.21 14.90 7.96
C ILE A 390 33.14 13.66 8.88
N ASP A 391 32.94 13.89 10.17
CA ASP A 391 32.77 12.83 11.19
C ASP A 391 31.35 12.24 11.09
N LEU A 392 31.23 11.00 10.62
CA LEU A 392 29.95 10.34 10.38
C LEU A 392 29.18 10.05 11.68
N GLU A 393 29.85 9.91 12.83
CA GLU A 393 29.14 9.73 14.10
C GLU A 393 28.36 10.99 14.49
N LYS A 394 28.91 12.18 14.21
CA LYS A 394 28.20 13.45 14.44
C LYS A 394 26.98 13.58 13.54
N ILE A 395 27.10 13.15 12.28
CA ILE A 395 25.97 13.12 11.35
C ILE A 395 24.86 12.20 11.88
N ARG A 396 25.22 11.00 12.37
CA ARG A 396 24.27 10.06 12.98
C ARG A 396 23.56 10.65 14.20
N GLU A 397 24.28 11.38 15.05
CA GLU A 397 23.71 12.07 16.21
C GLU A 397 22.71 13.16 15.79
N GLU A 398 23.05 13.96 14.78
CA GLU A 398 22.17 15.03 14.25
C GLU A 398 20.92 14.48 13.53
N MET A 399 21.02 13.30 12.91
CA MET A 399 19.87 12.61 12.31
C MET A 399 18.92 11.99 13.34
N SER A 400 19.40 11.68 14.54
CA SER A 400 18.59 11.03 15.58
C SER A 400 17.60 12.02 16.22
N PRO A 401 16.32 11.65 16.45
CA PRO A 401 15.36 12.55 17.08
C PRO A 401 15.82 12.95 18.49
N PRO A 402 15.58 14.20 18.93
CA PRO A 402 16.03 14.67 20.23
C PRO A 402 15.46 13.77 21.32
N THR A 403 16.35 13.14 22.09
CA THR A 403 15.97 12.28 23.19
C THR A 403 15.14 13.13 24.16
N ARG A 404 13.86 12.80 24.36
CA ARG A 404 13.06 13.42 25.43
C ARG A 404 13.82 13.20 26.73
N ALA A 405 14.49 14.23 27.22
CA ALA A 405 15.02 14.25 28.57
C ALA A 405 13.85 13.88 29.49
N ARG A 406 13.98 12.76 30.20
CA ARG A 406 13.09 12.43 31.32
C ARG A 406 13.20 13.60 32.29
N SER A 407 12.22 14.51 32.26
CA SER A 407 12.02 15.44 33.36
C SER A 407 11.59 14.59 34.55
N SER A 408 12.57 14.20 35.35
CA SER A 408 12.35 13.73 36.69
C SER A 408 11.92 14.93 37.53
N LEU A 409 10.65 15.33 37.39
CA LEU A 409 9.97 16.09 38.42
C LEU A 409 9.85 15.16 39.63
N ARG A 410 10.88 15.18 40.47
CA ARG A 410 10.78 14.78 41.88
C ARG A 410 9.72 15.67 42.50
N THR A 411 8.54 15.10 42.71
CA THR A 411 7.59 15.57 43.72
C THR A 411 8.25 15.43 45.09
N SER A 412 8.78 16.52 45.62
CA SER A 412 9.07 16.64 47.05
C SER A 412 7.74 16.88 47.77
N TYR A 413 7.11 15.79 48.19
CA TYR A 413 6.26 15.81 49.39
C TYR A 413 7.21 15.55 50.57
N GLU A 414 7.46 16.56 51.40
CA GLU A 414 7.62 16.39 52.85
C GLU A 414 7.76 17.75 53.57
N ARG A 415 6.80 17.97 54.48
CA ARG A 415 6.69 18.93 55.60
C ARG A 415 6.26 20.37 55.34
#